data_AF-A0A1C5V7K0-F1
#
_entry.id   AF-A0A1C5V7K0-F1
#
_cell.length_a   1.000
_cell.length_b   1.000
_cell.length_c   1.000
_cell.angle_alpha   90.00
_cell.angle_beta   90.00
_cell.angle_gamma   90.00
#
_symmetry.space_group_name_H-M   'P 1'
#
loop_
_entity.id
_entity.type
_entity.pdbx_description
1 polymer ?
#
loop_
_entity_poly.entity_id
_entity_poly.type
_entity_poly.pdbx_seq_one_letter_code
_entity_poly.pdbx_strand_id
1 'polypeptide(L)'
;MSGTTDIKLLAKIARMYYEEDMTQAAIARKLNMSRSLVSKLLTKARDKGIVKITICDESNRPYQEMENYLKKIFGLSTVIVIAEAQEHSRHEIALEAGR
;
A
#
# COMPACT_ATOMS: atom_id res chain seq x y z
N MET A 1 7.99 -16.75 25.23
CA MET A 1 7.75 -17.51 23.98
C MET A 1 6.36 -17.25 23.34
N SER A 2 5.61 -16.21 23.74
CA SER A 2 4.23 -15.96 23.25
C SER A 2 4.12 -15.07 22.00
N GLY A 3 5.21 -14.38 21.58
CA GLY A 3 5.16 -13.37 20.52
C GLY A 3 5.21 -13.93 19.08
N THR A 4 5.98 -14.99 18.84
CA THR A 4 6.23 -15.52 17.49
C THR A 4 5.01 -16.25 16.92
N THR A 5 4.25 -16.96 17.76
CA THR A 5 3.02 -17.66 17.37
C THR A 5 1.92 -16.69 16.95
N ASP A 6 1.82 -15.54 17.63
CA ASP A 6 0.87 -14.46 17.32
C ASP A 6 1.16 -13.85 15.94
N ILE A 7 2.44 -13.56 15.61
CA ILE A 7 2.82 -13.01 14.30
C ILE A 7 2.50 -13.99 13.16
N LYS A 8 2.82 -15.28 13.32
CA LYS A 8 2.53 -16.30 12.30
C LYS A 8 1.03 -16.43 12.02
N LEU A 9 0.20 -16.37 13.07
CA LEU A 9 -1.25 -16.42 12.92
C LEU A 9 -1.79 -15.17 12.21
N LEU A 10 -1.32 -13.98 12.59
CA LEU A 10 -1.71 -12.71 11.95
C LEU A 10 -1.36 -12.71 10.46
N ALA A 11 -0.15 -13.12 10.09
CA ALA A 11 0.27 -13.23 8.70
C ALA A 11 -0.55 -14.27 7.93
N LYS A 12 -0.90 -15.40 8.55
CA LYS A 12 -1.76 -16.42 7.92
C LYS A 12 -3.16 -15.87 7.62
N ILE A 13 -3.79 -15.21 8.59
CA ILE A 13 -5.12 -14.62 8.41
C ILE A 13 -5.09 -13.51 7.35
N ALA A 14 -4.05 -12.68 7.35
CA ALA A 14 -3.87 -11.63 6.36
C ALA A 14 -3.76 -12.18 4.94
N ARG A 15 -2.96 -13.24 4.72
CA ARG A 15 -2.84 -13.89 3.40
C ARG A 15 -4.16 -14.46 2.92
N MET A 16 -4.88 -15.18 3.78
CA MET A 16 -6.21 -15.69 3.43
C MET A 16 -7.18 -14.57 3.01
N TYR A 17 -7.08 -13.39 3.62
CA TYR A 17 -7.98 -12.27 3.32
C TYR A 17 -7.55 -11.45 2.09
N TYR A 18 -6.27 -11.10 1.96
CA TYR A 18 -5.76 -10.19 0.94
C TYR A 18 -5.17 -10.88 -0.30
N GLU A 19 -4.64 -12.10 -0.15
CA GLU A 19 -4.06 -12.87 -1.27
C GLU A 19 -5.04 -13.92 -1.81
N GLU A 20 -5.81 -14.56 -0.94
CA GLU A 20 -6.77 -15.61 -1.32
C GLU A 20 -8.23 -15.09 -1.46
N ASP A 21 -8.46 -13.77 -1.32
CA ASP A 21 -9.78 -13.11 -1.39
C ASP A 21 -10.88 -13.74 -0.50
N MET A 22 -10.49 -14.44 0.57
CA MET A 22 -11.47 -15.09 1.44
C MET A 22 -12.21 -14.05 2.29
N THR A 23 -13.53 -14.18 2.36
CA THR A 23 -14.31 -13.36 3.30
C THR A 23 -13.93 -13.66 4.76
N GLN A 24 -14.03 -12.67 5.64
CA GLN A 24 -13.77 -12.87 7.08
C GLN A 24 -14.65 -13.98 7.70
N ALA A 25 -15.86 -14.19 7.18
CA ALA A 25 -16.74 -15.27 7.62
C ALA A 25 -16.24 -16.66 7.16
N ALA A 26 -15.68 -16.77 5.95
CA ALA A 26 -15.06 -18.00 5.48
C ALA A 26 -13.78 -18.34 6.26
N ILE A 27 -12.94 -17.33 6.53
CA ILE A 27 -11.74 -17.50 7.38
C ILE A 27 -12.12 -17.92 8.79
N ALA A 28 -13.14 -17.29 9.37
CA ALA A 28 -13.68 -17.61 10.69
C ALA A 28 -14.10 -19.08 10.79
N ARG A 29 -14.88 -19.58 9.82
CA ARG A 29 -15.25 -21.00 9.75
C ARG A 29 -14.03 -21.92 9.60
N LYS A 30 -13.09 -21.58 8.70
CA LYS A 30 -11.91 -22.40 8.41
C LYS A 30 -10.94 -22.51 9.59
N LEU A 31 -10.87 -21.49 10.45
CA LEU A 31 -9.99 -21.45 11.62
C LEU A 31 -10.71 -21.72 12.94
N ASN A 32 -12.01 -22.05 12.90
CA ASN A 32 -12.86 -22.22 14.08
C ASN A 32 -12.80 -21.00 15.03
N MET A 33 -12.96 -19.81 14.46
CA MET A 33 -12.93 -18.53 15.15
C MET A 33 -14.23 -17.76 14.92
N SER A 34 -14.53 -16.77 15.76
CA SER A 34 -15.62 -15.85 15.47
C SER A 34 -15.21 -14.84 14.39
N ARG A 35 -16.17 -14.38 13.58
CA ARG A 35 -15.95 -13.31 12.58
C ARG A 35 -15.38 -12.05 13.22
N SER A 36 -15.84 -11.68 14.42
CA SER A 36 -15.33 -10.54 15.19
C SER A 36 -13.86 -10.70 15.58
N LEU A 37 -13.43 -11.93 15.90
CA LEU A 37 -12.02 -12.19 16.22
C LEU A 37 -11.15 -12.06 14.97
N VAL A 38 -11.58 -12.62 13.83
CA VAL A 38 -10.87 -12.46 12.55
C VAL A 38 -10.71 -10.98 12.18
N SER A 39 -11.77 -10.19 12.33
CA SER A 39 -11.72 -8.73 12.12
C SER A 39 -10.68 -8.05 13.01
N LYS A 40 -10.69 -8.34 14.33
CA LYS A 40 -9.69 -7.81 15.29
C LYS A 40 -8.26 -8.21 14.91
N LEU A 41 -8.05 -9.45 14.46
CA LEU A 41 -6.74 -9.95 14.07
C LEU A 41 -6.23 -9.30 12.78
N LEU A 42 -7.10 -9.05 11.79
CA LEU A 42 -6.71 -8.28 10.59
C LEU A 42 -6.32 -6.84 10.93
N THR A 43 -7.04 -6.18 11.83
CA THR A 43 -6.64 -4.85 12.33
C THR A 43 -5.30 -4.91 13.05
N LYS A 44 -5.10 -5.86 13.97
CA LYS A 44 -3.82 -6.05 14.66
C LYS A 44 -2.65 -6.35 13.70
N ALA A 45 -2.90 -7.04 12.59
CA ALA A 45 -1.89 -7.28 11.57
C ALA A 45 -1.45 -5.99 10.87
N ARG A 46 -2.38 -5.07 10.61
CA ARG A 46 -2.07 -3.72 10.09
C ARG A 46 -1.32 -2.88 11.12
N ASP A 47 -1.80 -2.84 12.36
CA ASP A 47 -1.20 -2.04 13.43
C ASP A 47 0.25 -2.46 13.73
N LYS A 48 0.55 -3.77 13.62
CA LYS A 48 1.90 -4.31 13.78
C LYS A 48 2.79 -4.16 12.54
N GLY A 49 2.29 -3.59 11.45
CA GLY A 49 3.03 -3.45 10.19
C GLY A 49 3.25 -4.77 9.44
N ILE A 50 2.55 -5.84 9.81
CA ILE A 50 2.60 -7.14 9.09
C ILE A 50 1.91 -6.99 7.72
N VAL A 51 0.90 -6.11 7.64
CA VAL A 51 0.23 -5.76 6.39
C VAL A 51 0.48 -4.28 6.11
N LYS A 52 1.02 -4.00 4.93
CA LYS A 52 1.11 -2.65 4.37
C LYS A 52 0.26 -2.60 3.11
N ILE A 53 -0.72 -1.68 3.10
CA ILE A 53 -1.58 -1.46 1.94
C ILE A 53 -1.01 -0.26 1.19
N THR A 54 -0.66 -0.47 -0.08
CA THR A 54 -0.24 0.59 -0.99
C THR A 54 -1.37 0.79 -2.00
N ILE A 55 -1.86 2.02 -2.11
CA ILE A 55 -2.85 2.39 -3.13
C ILE A 55 -2.09 3.08 -4.26
N CYS A 56 -2.01 2.42 -5.41
CA CYS A 56 -1.47 3.01 -6.63
C CYS A 56 -2.65 3.63 -7.38
N ASP A 57 -2.74 4.96 -7.35
CA ASP A 57 -3.70 5.75 -8.10
C ASP A 57 -2.88 6.60 -9.08
N GLU A 58 -3.40 6.87 -10.29
CA GLU A 58 -2.79 7.80 -11.25
C GLU A 58 -2.59 9.20 -10.66
N SER A 59 -3.41 9.55 -9.66
CA SER A 59 -3.27 10.77 -8.86
C SER A 59 -2.16 10.69 -7.81
N ASN A 60 -1.77 9.47 -7.41
CA ASN A 60 -0.76 9.22 -6.40
C ASN A 60 0.62 9.24 -7.05
N ARG A 61 1.09 10.44 -7.38
CA ARG A 61 2.43 10.66 -7.92
C ARG A 61 3.44 10.11 -6.90
N PRO A 62 4.20 9.05 -7.21
CA PRO A 62 5.10 8.41 -6.24
C PRO A 62 6.19 9.37 -5.72
N TYR A 63 6.39 10.49 -6.40
CA TYR A 63 7.35 11.52 -6.06
C TYR A 63 6.71 12.80 -5.54
N GLN A 64 5.43 12.81 -5.17
CA GLN A 64 4.75 14.03 -4.74
C GLN A 64 5.45 14.72 -3.56
N GLU A 65 5.99 13.95 -2.61
CA GLU A 65 6.79 14.50 -1.51
C GLU A 65 8.09 15.15 -2.01
N MET A 66 8.75 14.52 -2.99
CA MET A 66 9.98 15.04 -3.61
C MET A 66 9.70 16.27 -4.48
N GLU A 67 8.61 16.29 -5.25
CA GLU A 67 8.13 17.44 -6.02
C GLU A 67 7.88 18.63 -5.10
N ASN A 68 7.19 18.42 -3.98
CA ASN A 68 6.91 19.46 -2.99
C ASN A 68 8.19 19.98 -2.31
N TYR A 69 9.16 19.09 -2.03
CA TYR A 69 10.46 19.47 -1.49
C TYR A 69 11.25 20.35 -2.47
N LEU A 70 11.30 19.95 -3.74
CA LEU A 70 11.99 20.71 -4.79
C LEU A 70 11.33 22.08 -5.04
N LYS A 71 9.99 22.14 -5.07
CA LYS A 71 9.27 23.42 -5.17
C LYS A 71 9.69 24.42 -4.09
N LYS A 72 9.80 23.95 -2.83
CA LYS A 72 10.16 24.80 -1.70
C LYS A 72 11.60 25.30 -1.75
N ILE A 73 12.55 24.45 -2.14
CA ILE A 73 13.98 24.82 -2.16
C ILE A 73 14.29 25.75 -3.32
N PHE A 74 13.69 25.50 -4.48
CA PHE A 74 14.03 26.23 -5.72
C PHE A 74 13.04 27.34 -6.08
N GLY A 75 11.97 27.52 -5.29
CA GLY A 75 10.97 28.57 -5.53
C GLY A 75 10.18 28.39 -6.84
N LEU A 76 10.00 27.14 -7.27
CA LEU A 76 9.36 26.80 -8.55
C LEU A 76 7.84 26.72 -8.40
N SER A 77 7.11 27.21 -9.41
CA SER A 77 5.64 27.11 -9.47
C SER A 77 5.17 25.66 -9.66
N THR A 78 5.85 24.93 -10.55
CA THR A 78 5.53 23.54 -10.90
C THR A 78 6.80 22.70 -10.94
N VAL A 79 6.75 21.52 -10.34
CA VAL A 79 7.78 20.48 -10.40
C VAL A 79 7.04 19.17 -10.57
N ILE A 80 7.43 18.42 -11.58
CA ILE A 80 6.93 17.08 -11.88
C ILE A 80 8.14 16.16 -11.91
N VAL A 81 8.09 15.06 -11.18
CA VAL A 81 9.15 14.05 -11.15
C VAL A 81 8.58 12.77 -11.74
N ILE A 82 9.23 12.29 -12.80
CA ILE A 82 8.85 11.08 -13.52
C ILE A 82 9.93 10.04 -13.26
N ALA A 83 9.53 8.81 -12.92
CA ALA A 83 10.46 7.70 -12.88
C ALA A 83 10.92 7.40 -14.30
N GLU A 84 12.21 7.39 -14.57
CA GLU A 84 12.71 6.83 -15.83
C GLU A 84 12.59 5.29 -15.75
N ALA A 85 11.39 4.78 -16.06
CA ALA A 85 11.24 3.42 -16.53
C ALA A 85 11.68 3.38 -18.00
N GLN A 86 12.39 2.33 -18.39
CA GLN A 86 13.02 2.16 -19.70
C GLN A 86 12.13 2.65 -20.86
N GLU A 87 12.68 3.57 -21.66
CA GLU A 87 12.14 4.12 -22.91
C GLU A 87 10.72 4.73 -22.86
N HIS A 88 10.51 5.77 -22.05
CA HIS A 88 9.45 6.74 -22.36
C HIS A 88 9.90 7.66 -23.50
N SER A 89 9.25 7.51 -24.66
CA SER A 89 9.50 8.33 -25.86
C SER A 89 9.27 9.81 -25.54
N ARG A 90 10.11 10.70 -26.10
CA ARG A 90 10.11 12.17 -25.87
C ARG A 90 8.75 12.88 -25.95
N HIS A 91 7.72 12.21 -26.49
CA HIS A 91 6.35 12.70 -26.60
C HIS A 91 5.60 12.84 -25.25
N GLU A 92 5.82 11.98 -24.26
CA GLU A 92 5.09 12.08 -22.98
C GLU A 92 5.58 13.24 -22.12
N ILE A 93 6.88 13.52 -22.13
CA ILE A 93 7.49 14.62 -21.37
C ILE A 93 6.92 16.00 -21.81
N ALA A 94 6.58 16.15 -23.09
CA ALA A 94 6.05 17.40 -23.63
C ALA A 94 4.59 17.67 -23.22
N LEU A 95 3.79 16.62 -22.99
CA LEU A 95 2.37 16.74 -22.63
C LEU A 95 2.18 17.17 -21.18
N GLU A 96 3.06 16.74 -20.27
CA GLU A 96 3.01 17.13 -18.85
C GLU A 96 3.64 18.49 -18.56
N ALA A 97 4.64 18.91 -19.34
CA ALA A 97 5.24 20.24 -19.19
C ALA A 97 4.36 21.39 -19.73
N GLY A 98 3.35 21.06 -20.54
CA GLY A 98 2.49 22.04 -21.25
C GLY A 98 1.17 22.40 -20.55
N ARG A 99 0.94 21.98 -19.30
CA ARG A 99 -0.22 22.39 -18.49
C ARG A 99 0.17 23.26 -17.30
#